data_AF-A0A644ZDB0-F1
#
_entry.id   AF-A0A644ZDB0-F1
#
_cell.length_a   1.000
_cell.length_b   1.000
_cell.length_c   1.000
_cell.angle_alpha   90.00
_cell.angle_beta   90.00
_cell.angle_gamma   90.00
#
_symmetry.space_group_name_H-M   'P 1'
#
loop_
_entity.id
_entity.type
_entity.pdbx_description
1 polymer ?
#
loop_
_entity_poly.entity_id
_entity_poly.type
_entity_poly.pdbx_seq_one_letter_code
_entity_poly.pdbx_strand_id
1 'polypeptide(L)'
;MDSTFDNPSSVPKIKAGQLRALAVTSGQRWHELPDVPPIAEAGFPGFDISFWVGALAPAATPAPVVKTLSDLIASAVDDPEVKAKLAQQGNLRMLAPKAFETQIDNETKQYAEIIRKANISLD
;
A
#
# COMPACT_ATOMS: atom_id res chain seq x y z
N MET A 1 -9.66 -13.41 18.53
CA MET A 1 -8.52 -13.49 17.59
C MET A 1 -7.39 -12.74 18.27
N ASP A 2 -6.28 -13.41 18.56
CA ASP A 2 -5.23 -12.87 19.46
C ASP A 2 -4.16 -12.07 18.70
N SER A 3 -4.17 -12.14 17.37
CA SER A 3 -3.29 -11.39 16.46
C SER A 3 -4.04 -11.06 15.17
N THR A 4 -3.61 -10.01 14.45
CA THR A 4 -4.20 -9.61 13.17
C THR A 4 -3.16 -8.93 12.28
N PHE A 5 -3.37 -8.97 10.96
CA PHE A 5 -2.70 -8.10 10.01
C PHE A 5 -3.68 -7.00 9.61
N ASP A 6 -3.27 -5.74 9.70
CA ASP A 6 -4.14 -4.60 9.42
C ASP A 6 -3.37 -3.46 8.77
N ASN A 7 -4.10 -2.51 8.19
CA ASN A 7 -3.57 -1.32 7.54
C ASN A 7 -3.39 -0.17 8.57
N PRO A 8 -2.94 1.03 8.15
CA PRO A 8 -2.70 2.17 9.06
C PRO A 8 -3.90 2.60 9.93
N SER A 9 -5.13 2.14 9.65
CA SER A 9 -6.29 2.42 10.50
C SER A 9 -6.17 1.88 11.94
N SER A 10 -5.26 0.92 12.18
CA SER A 10 -4.95 0.41 13.52
C SER A 10 -3.96 1.29 14.30
N VAL A 11 -3.27 2.25 13.68
CA VAL A 11 -2.23 3.08 14.33
C VAL A 11 -2.75 3.83 15.57
N PRO A 12 -3.96 4.46 15.56
CA PRO A 12 -4.48 5.11 16.76
C PRO A 12 -4.67 4.15 17.94
N LYS A 13 -5.09 2.91 17.69
CA LYS A 13 -5.25 1.88 18.74
C LYS A 13 -3.91 1.41 19.29
N ILE A 14 -2.88 1.33 18.44
CA ILE A 14 -1.50 1.02 18.85
C ILE A 14 -0.98 2.14 19.75
N LYS A 15 -1.12 3.40 19.33
CA LYS A 15 -0.71 4.58 20.12
C LYS A 15 -1.46 4.70 21.45
N ALA A 16 -2.72 4.27 21.49
CA ALA A 16 -3.54 4.20 22.71
C ALA A 16 -3.19 3.01 23.62
N GLY A 17 -2.25 2.14 23.26
CA GLY A 17 -1.86 0.96 24.03
C GLY A 17 -2.89 -0.18 24.01
N GLN A 18 -3.91 -0.08 23.14
CA GLN A 18 -4.96 -1.09 23.01
C GLN A 18 -4.52 -2.26 22.12
N LEU A 19 -3.57 -2.02 21.22
CA LEU A 19 -2.95 -3.02 20.37
C LEU A 19 -1.43 -2.95 20.49
N ARG A 20 -0.77 -4.10 20.39
CA ARG A 20 0.68 -4.19 20.31
C ARG A 20 1.10 -4.46 18.87
N ALA A 21 1.78 -3.50 18.25
CA ALA A 21 2.42 -3.74 16.96
C ALA A 21 3.66 -4.63 17.12
N LEU A 22 3.72 -5.73 16.36
CA LEU A 22 4.84 -6.68 16.41
C LEU A 22 5.88 -6.41 15.32
N ALA A 23 5.42 -6.12 14.11
CA ALA A 23 6.26 -5.76 12.97
C ALA A 23 5.42 -4.99 11.93
N VAL A 24 6.08 -4.30 11.01
CA VAL A 24 5.46 -3.76 9.77
C VAL A 24 5.84 -4.64 8.57
N THR A 25 4.96 -4.72 7.59
CA THR A 25 5.15 -5.55 6.38
C THR A 25 5.91 -4.82 5.28
N SER A 26 6.00 -3.49 5.35
CA SER A 26 6.82 -2.68 4.43
C SER A 26 8.30 -2.96 4.63
N GLY A 27 9.08 -2.87 3.55
CA GLY A 27 10.53 -3.06 3.60
C GLY A 27 11.29 -2.01 4.44
N GLN A 28 10.59 -0.99 4.96
CA GLN A 28 11.13 0.09 5.79
C GLN A 28 10.19 0.36 6.98
N ARG A 29 10.72 0.97 8.04
CA ARG A 29 9.92 1.39 9.21
C ARG A 29 8.87 2.42 8.82
N TRP A 30 7.70 2.33 9.45
CA TRP A 30 6.62 3.28 9.22
C TRP A 30 6.82 4.54 10.06
N HIS A 31 6.64 5.72 9.48
CA HIS A 31 6.94 6.98 10.15
C HIS A 31 6.11 7.22 11.42
N GLU A 32 4.88 6.71 11.49
CA GLU A 32 4.06 6.79 12.71
C GLU A 32 4.38 5.72 13.77
N LEU A 33 5.14 4.69 13.40
CA LEU A 33 5.53 3.57 14.25
C LEU A 33 7.05 3.31 14.12
N PRO A 34 7.93 4.30 14.39
CA PRO A 34 9.35 4.19 14.12
C PRO A 34 10.04 3.10 14.94
N ASP A 35 9.48 2.72 16.09
CA ASP A 35 10.05 1.68 16.96
C ASP A 35 9.68 0.26 16.50
N VAL A 36 8.68 0.12 15.61
CA VAL A 36 8.20 -1.18 15.12
C VAL A 36 9.06 -1.64 13.94
N PRO A 37 9.74 -2.79 14.03
CA PRO A 37 10.65 -3.25 12.98
C PRO A 37 9.90 -3.75 11.73
N PRO A 38 10.50 -3.64 10.53
CA PRO A 38 10.10 -4.42 9.36
C PRO A 38 10.22 -5.93 9.62
N ILE A 39 9.36 -6.73 8.99
CA ILE A 39 9.49 -8.19 9.00
C ILE A 39 10.85 -8.65 8.44
N ALA A 40 11.42 -7.88 7.52
CA ALA A 40 12.77 -8.13 6.99
C ALA A 40 13.87 -8.07 8.07
N GLU A 41 13.74 -7.19 9.06
CA GLU A 41 14.65 -7.12 10.22
C GLU A 41 14.35 -8.22 11.25
N ALA A 42 13.13 -8.77 11.25
CA ALA A 42 12.66 -9.79 12.18
C ALA A 42 12.95 -11.24 11.74
N GLY A 43 13.87 -11.44 10.79
CA GLY A 43 14.33 -12.77 10.37
C GLY A 43 13.80 -13.28 9.03
N PHE A 44 13.13 -12.43 8.24
CA PHE A 44 12.63 -12.78 6.91
C PHE A 44 13.17 -11.84 5.83
N PRO A 45 14.46 -11.95 5.45
CA PRO A 45 15.08 -11.05 4.48
C PRO A 45 14.31 -10.99 3.16
N GLY A 46 14.16 -9.79 2.60
CA GLY A 46 13.44 -9.57 1.34
C GLY A 46 11.91 -9.53 1.47
N PHE A 47 11.36 -9.64 2.68
CA PHE A 47 9.93 -9.44 2.91
C PHE A 47 9.57 -7.96 2.74
N ASP A 48 8.80 -7.66 1.70
CA ASP A 48 8.16 -6.37 1.49
C ASP A 48 6.79 -6.60 0.86
N ILE A 49 5.74 -6.48 1.67
CA ILE A 49 4.35 -6.54 1.24
C ILE A 49 3.70 -5.26 1.73
N SER A 50 3.62 -4.28 0.83
CA SER A 50 3.06 -2.97 1.12
C SER A 50 1.67 -2.84 0.49
N PHE A 51 0.68 -2.48 1.30
CA PHE A 51 -0.66 -2.15 0.82
C PHE A 51 -0.65 -0.79 0.12
N TRP A 52 -1.36 -0.67 -1.00
CA TRP A 52 -1.54 0.59 -1.72
C TRP A 52 -3.00 0.76 -2.16
N VAL A 53 -3.40 2.01 -2.34
CA VAL A 53 -4.67 2.40 -2.93
C VAL A 53 -4.37 3.25 -4.16
N GLY A 54 -5.09 3.00 -5.26
CA GLY A 54 -4.95 3.74 -6.49
C GLY A 54 -6.26 3.88 -7.25
N ALA A 55 -6.27 4.73 -8.27
CA ALA A 55 -7.44 4.98 -9.10
C ALA A 55 -7.37 4.17 -10.39
N LEU A 56 -8.49 3.55 -10.76
CA LEU A 56 -8.64 2.81 -12.02
C LEU A 56 -9.82 3.40 -12.82
N ALA A 57 -9.71 3.32 -14.15
CA ALA A 57 -10.78 3.65 -15.07
C ALA A 57 -11.18 2.39 -15.88
N PRO A 58 -12.36 2.35 -16.51
CA PRO A 58 -12.74 1.24 -17.38
C PRO A 58 -11.68 0.94 -18.44
N ALA A 59 -11.47 -0.34 -18.78
CA ALA A 59 -10.40 -0.77 -19.69
C ALA A 59 -10.43 -0.09 -21.08
N ALA A 60 -11.61 0.27 -21.57
CA ALA A 60 -11.79 0.95 -22.85
C ALA A 60 -11.66 2.49 -22.78
N THR A 61 -11.25 3.05 -21.64
CA THR A 61 -11.09 4.51 -21.48
C THR A 61 -9.99 5.01 -22.43
N PRO A 62 -10.27 6.00 -23.30
CA PRO A 62 -9.26 6.51 -24.23
C PRO A 62 -8.03 7.06 -23.52
N ALA A 63 -6.83 6.82 -24.07
CA ALA A 63 -5.57 7.27 -23.49
C ALA A 63 -5.51 8.78 -23.16
N PRO A 64 -6.07 9.69 -23.98
CA PRO A 64 -6.11 11.11 -23.62
C PRO A 64 -6.89 11.38 -22.32
N VAL A 65 -7.99 10.66 -22.09
CA VAL A 65 -8.81 10.79 -20.87
C VAL A 65 -8.05 10.27 -19.65
N VAL A 66 -7.39 9.12 -19.78
CA VAL A 66 -6.53 8.57 -18.71
C VAL A 66 -5.43 9.55 -18.35
N LYS A 67 -4.79 10.18 -19.34
CA LYS A 67 -3.78 11.20 -19.11
C LYS A 67 -4.35 12.39 -18.34
N THR A 68 -5.49 12.94 -18.77
CA THR A 68 -6.14 14.06 -18.08
C THR A 68 -6.47 13.70 -16.63
N LEU A 69 -7.03 12.51 -16.36
CA LEU A 69 -7.32 12.07 -14.99
C LEU A 69 -6.04 11.95 -14.15
N SER A 70 -4.97 11.38 -14.71
CA SER A 70 -3.68 11.27 -14.03
C SER A 70 -3.09 12.64 -13.68
N ASP A 71 -3.16 13.60 -14.61
CA ASP A 71 -2.65 14.95 -14.39
C ASP A 71 -3.46 15.69 -13.31
N LEU A 72 -4.79 15.52 -13.30
CA LEU A 72 -5.67 16.09 -12.28
C LEU A 72 -5.40 15.49 -10.89
N ILE A 73 -5.19 14.17 -10.81
CA ILE A 73 -4.85 13.51 -9.55
C ILE A 73 -3.49 14.00 -9.04
N ALA A 74 -2.48 14.10 -9.91
CA ALA A 74 -1.18 14.64 -9.55
C ALA A 74 -1.31 16.06 -8.99
N SER A 75 -2.06 16.93 -9.67
CA SER A 75 -2.29 18.30 -9.22
C SER A 75 -3.04 18.36 -7.89
N ALA A 76 -4.04 17.50 -7.66
CA ALA A 76 -4.79 17.48 -6.40
C ALA A 76 -3.92 17.02 -5.23
N VAL A 77 -2.99 16.10 -5.48
CA VAL A 77 -2.06 15.57 -4.50
C VAL A 77 -0.99 16.58 -4.07
N ASP A 78 -0.69 17.57 -4.92
CA ASP A 78 0.21 18.67 -4.59
C ASP A 78 -0.45 19.74 -3.71
N ASP A 79 -1.78 19.73 -3.56
CA ASP A 79 -2.47 20.58 -2.60
C ASP A 79 -2.05 20.24 -1.15
N PRO A 80 -1.59 21.21 -0.35
CA PRO A 80 -1.10 20.95 1.00
C PRO A 80 -2.13 20.31 1.94
N GLU A 81 -3.42 20.68 1.82
CA GLU A 81 -4.47 20.12 2.66
C GLU A 81 -4.76 18.67 2.28
N VAL A 82 -4.84 18.37 0.98
CA VAL A 82 -4.99 17.00 0.46
C VAL A 82 -3.81 16.14 0.88
N LYS A 83 -2.58 16.64 0.68
CA LYS A 83 -1.35 15.94 1.06
C LYS A 83 -1.29 15.64 2.55
N ALA A 84 -1.65 16.59 3.40
CA ALA A 84 -1.67 16.41 4.85
C ALA A 84 -2.68 15.35 5.29
N LYS A 85 -3.88 15.33 4.68
CA LYS A 85 -4.90 14.30 4.97
C LYS A 85 -4.48 12.91 4.50
N LEU A 86 -3.94 12.81 3.28
CA LEU A 86 -3.50 11.53 2.72
C LEU A 86 -2.27 10.97 3.46
N ALA A 87 -1.38 11.82 3.95
CA ALA A 87 -0.21 11.40 4.75
C ALA A 87 -0.60 10.64 6.02
N GLN A 88 -1.80 10.89 6.59
CA GLN A 88 -2.34 10.16 7.74
C GLN A 88 -2.82 8.74 7.38
N GLN A 89 -3.06 8.48 6.09
CA GLN A 89 -3.54 7.19 5.60
C GLN A 89 -2.41 6.37 4.98
N GLY A 90 -1.36 7.03 4.51
CA GLY A 90 -0.17 6.35 4.06
C GLY A 90 0.89 7.21 3.40
N ASN A 91 1.94 6.55 2.91
CA ASN A 91 2.93 7.21 2.08
C ASN A 91 2.30 7.57 0.74
N LEU A 92 2.22 8.87 0.48
CA LEU A 92 1.71 9.38 -0.77
C LEU A 92 2.71 9.12 -1.90
N ARG A 93 2.26 8.44 -2.95
CA ARG A 93 3.05 8.10 -4.14
C ARG A 93 2.25 8.41 -5.39
N MET A 94 2.84 9.16 -6.32
CA MET A 94 2.27 9.39 -7.64
C MET A 94 3.07 8.60 -8.68
N LEU A 95 2.39 7.79 -9.47
CA LEU A 95 2.99 7.04 -10.58
C LEU A 95 2.36 7.47 -11.90
N ALA A 96 3.17 7.53 -12.95
CA ALA A 96 2.63 7.66 -14.30
C ALA A 96 1.73 6.45 -14.63
N PRO A 97 0.67 6.59 -15.45
CA PRO A 97 -0.27 5.51 -15.73
C PRO A 97 0.40 4.19 -16.17
N LYS A 98 1.42 4.27 -17.04
CA LYS A 98 2.15 3.08 -17.51
C LYS A 98 2.97 2.39 -16.41
N ALA A 99 3.57 3.18 -15.51
CA ALA A 99 4.29 2.64 -14.37
C ALA A 99 3.35 1.98 -13.37
N PHE A 100 2.15 2.56 -13.17
CA PHE A 100 1.13 1.98 -12.31
C PHE A 100 0.55 0.68 -12.88
N GLU A 101 0.28 0.62 -14.18
CA GLU A 101 -0.08 -0.61 -14.89
C GLU A 101 0.98 -1.71 -14.68
N THR A 102 2.26 -1.35 -14.81
CA THR A 102 3.38 -2.28 -14.62
C THR A 102 3.43 -2.81 -13.18
N GLN A 103 3.16 -1.96 -12.18
CA GLN A 103 3.07 -2.40 -10.79
C GLN A 103 1.94 -3.41 -10.59
N ILE A 104 0.75 -3.13 -11.10
CA ILE A 104 -0.41 -4.04 -11.01
C ILE A 104 -0.08 -5.38 -11.66
N ASP A 105 0.50 -5.39 -12.86
CA ASP A 105 0.87 -6.61 -13.58
C ASP A 105 1.88 -7.45 -12.79
N ASN A 106 2.91 -6.81 -12.23
CA ASN A 106 3.95 -7.49 -11.48
C ASN A 106 3.42 -8.08 -10.17
N GLU A 107 2.65 -7.30 -9.41
CA GLU A 107 2.06 -7.76 -8.16
C GLU A 107 1.02 -8.86 -8.41
N THR A 108 0.20 -8.75 -9.46
CA THR A 108 -0.76 -9.81 -9.84
C THR A 108 -0.05 -11.14 -10.09
N LYS A 109 1.06 -11.12 -10.84
CA LYS A 109 1.87 -12.33 -11.09
C LYS A 109 2.50 -12.88 -9.82
N GLN A 110 3.06 -12.02 -8.99
CA GLN A 110 3.67 -12.40 -7.71
C GLN A 110 2.64 -13.05 -6.79
N TYR A 111 1.48 -12.44 -6.58
CA TYR A 111 0.45 -13.00 -5.71
C TYR A 111 -0.16 -14.27 -6.29
N ALA A 112 -0.36 -14.37 -7.60
CA ALA A 112 -0.79 -15.61 -8.23
C ALA A 112 0.20 -16.77 -7.98
N GLU A 113 1.50 -16.49 -7.95
CA GLU A 113 2.52 -17.47 -7.60
C GLU A 113 2.45 -17.88 -6.12
N ILE A 114 2.33 -16.90 -5.22
CA ILE A 114 2.19 -17.14 -3.78
C ILE A 114 0.95 -17.99 -3.49
N ILE A 115 -0.21 -17.62 -4.02
CA ILE A 115 -1.49 -18.32 -3.85
C ILE A 115 -1.36 -19.78 -4.29
N ARG A 116 -0.76 -20.02 -5.47
CA ARG A 116 -0.56 -21.37 -6.00
C ARG A 116 0.37 -22.21 -5.13
N LYS A 117 1.50 -21.64 -4.71
CA LYS A 117 2.49 -22.34 -3.86
C LYS A 117 1.93 -22.66 -2.48
N ALA A 118 1.11 -21.76 -1.94
CA ALA A 118 0.49 -21.91 -0.62
C ALA A 118 -0.83 -22.70 -0.64
N ASN A 119 -1.30 -23.12 -1.83
CA ASN A 119 -2.59 -23.81 -2.03
C ASN A 119 -3.76 -23.05 -1.38
N ILE A 120 -3.81 -21.73 -1.59
CA ILE A 120 -4.86 -20.86 -1.06
C ILE A 120 -6.03 -20.84 -2.05
N SER A 121 -7.24 -21.08 -1.56
CA SER A 121 -8.48 -20.89 -2.31
C SER A 121 -9.39 -19.88 -1.60
N LEU A 122 -10.24 -19.21 -2.38
CA LEU A 122 -11.42 -18.54 -1.86
C LEU A 122 -12.59 -19.50 -1.99
N ASP A 123 -13.47 -19.49 -1.00
CA ASP A 123 -14.70 -20.29 -0.96
C ASP A 123 -15.72 -19.83 -2.02
#